data_AF-A0A239MWP2-F1
#
_entry.id   AF-A0A239MWP2-F1
#
_cell.length_a   1.000
_cell.length_b   1.000
_cell.length_c   1.000
_cell.angle_alpha   90.00
_cell.angle_beta   90.00
_cell.angle_gamma   90.00
#
_symmetry.space_group_name_H-M   'P 1'
#
loop_
_entity.id
_entity.type
_entity.pdbx_description
1 polymer ?
#
loop_
_entity_poly.entity_id
_entity_poly.type
_entity_poly.pdbx_seq_one_letter_code
_entity_poly.pdbx_strand_id
1 'polypeptide(L)'
;MKTRIKAEQFVRLWNEAVENRRSISWIAGKISCSDQHVHHLAASLRSQGVELPKIRRTFVETVDVKQLNRLIAEKFGGRSV
;
A
#
# COMPACT_ATOMS: atom_id res chain seq x y z
N MET A 1 -19.43 9.99 6.43
CA MET A 1 -18.79 11.32 6.53
C MET A 1 -17.73 11.41 5.43
N LYS A 2 -17.73 12.46 4.59
CA LYS A 2 -16.63 12.71 3.64
C LYS A 2 -15.54 13.48 4.39
N THR A 3 -14.50 12.77 4.84
CA THR A 3 -13.33 13.39 5.46
C THR A 3 -12.64 14.26 4.42
N ARG A 4 -12.76 15.58 4.53
CA ARG A 4 -12.05 16.52 3.65
C ARG A 4 -10.64 16.69 4.21
N ILE A 5 -9.64 16.21 3.47
CA ILE A 5 -8.22 16.41 3.79
C ILE A 5 -7.66 17.55 2.93
N LYS A 6 -6.82 18.41 3.52
CA LYS A 6 -6.09 19.43 2.76
C LYS A 6 -5.02 18.78 1.89
N ALA A 7 -4.77 19.32 0.70
CA ALA A 7 -3.76 18.80 -0.22
C ALA A 7 -2.37 18.69 0.44
N GLU A 8 -1.94 19.72 1.17
CA GLU A 8 -0.67 19.73 1.92
C GLU A 8 -0.56 18.58 2.94
N GLN A 9 -1.66 18.31 3.65
CA GLN A 9 -1.70 17.23 4.64
C GLN A 9 -1.59 15.86 3.95
N PHE A 10 -2.21 15.69 2.78
CA PHE A 10 -2.07 14.48 1.98
C PHE A 10 -0.63 14.29 1.46
N VAL A 11 0.00 15.34 0.95
CA VAL A 11 1.40 15.31 0.49
C VAL A 11 2.35 14.97 1.64
N ARG A 12 2.13 15.54 2.83
CA ARG A 12 2.92 15.21 4.02
C ARG A 12 2.79 13.73 4.41
N LEU A 13 1.58 13.20 4.44
CA LEU A 13 1.33 11.78 4.70
C LEU A 13 1.96 10.89 3.63
N TRP A 14 1.96 11.34 2.38
CA TRP A 14 2.58 10.62 1.27
C TRP A 14 4.10 10.52 1.44
N ASN A 15 4.76 11.62 1.78
CA ASN A 15 6.21 11.63 2.04
C ASN A 15 6.56 10.77 3.27
N GLU A 16 5.77 10.88 4.35
CA GLU A 16 5.93 10.02 5.53
C GLU A 16 5.81 8.53 5.16
N ALA A 17 4.87 8.19 4.27
CA ALA A 17 4.73 6.82 3.79
C ALA A 17 5.95 6.34 2.99
N VAL A 18 6.54 7.20 2.17
CA VAL A 18 7.76 6.89 1.41
C VAL A 18 8.96 6.70 2.33
N GLU A 19 9.19 7.63 3.26
CA GLU A 19 10.29 7.61 4.23
C GLU A 19 10.23 6.36 5.11
N ASN A 20 9.03 6.04 5.61
CA ASN A 20 8.81 4.91 6.51
C ASN A 20 8.51 3.58 5.79
N ARG A 21 8.67 3.53 4.46
CA ARG A 21 8.39 2.35 3.62
C ARG A 21 6.99 1.76 3.89
N ARG A 22 5.99 2.61 4.11
CA ARG A 22 4.60 2.24 4.33
C ARG A 22 3.87 2.08 3.00
N SER A 23 2.83 1.26 3.01
CA SER A 23 1.97 1.03 1.83
C SER A 23 0.93 2.14 1.66
N ILE A 24 0.27 2.15 0.51
CA ILE A 24 -0.89 3.02 0.24
C ILE A 24 -2.02 2.75 1.25
N SER A 25 -2.20 1.50 1.68
CA SER A 25 -3.19 1.12 2.68
C SER A 25 -2.95 1.76 4.06
N TRP A 26 -1.68 2.06 4.40
CA TRP A 26 -1.37 2.83 5.61
C TRP A 26 -1.90 4.26 5.51
N ILE A 27 -1.74 4.92 4.36
CA ILE A 27 -2.29 6.26 4.11
C ILE A 27 -3.82 6.20 4.16
N ALA A 28 -4.41 5.20 3.50
CA ALA A 28 -5.85 4.97 3.47
C ALA A 28 -6.44 4.85 4.88
N GLY A 29 -5.77 4.09 5.76
CA GLY A 29 -6.13 3.98 7.18
C GLY A 29 -6.01 5.29 7.97
N LYS A 30 -5.02 6.14 7.66
CA LYS A 30 -4.85 7.45 8.32
C LYS A 30 -5.93 8.45 7.97
N ILE A 31 -6.49 8.36 6.77
CA ILE A 31 -7.50 9.31 6.28
C ILE A 31 -8.91 8.69 6.21
N SER A 32 -9.06 7.47 6.75
CA SER A 32 -10.30 6.69 6.79
C SER A 32 -10.99 6.60 5.43
N CYS A 33 -10.23 6.22 4.40
CA CYS A 33 -10.75 6.03 3.04
C CYS A 33 -10.24 4.71 2.44
N SER A 34 -10.65 4.40 1.19
CA SER A 34 -10.15 3.24 0.46
C SER A 34 -8.84 3.54 -0.28
N ASP A 35 -8.05 2.50 -0.53
CA ASP A 35 -6.81 2.59 -1.32
C ASP A 35 -7.06 3.17 -2.73
N GLN A 36 -8.19 2.83 -3.36
CA GLN A 36 -8.61 3.42 -4.63
C GLN A 36 -8.79 4.94 -4.53
N HIS A 37 -9.35 5.42 -3.43
CA HIS A 37 -9.52 6.84 -3.21
C HIS A 37 -8.17 7.56 -3.02
N VAL A 38 -7.23 6.95 -2.31
CA VAL A 38 -5.84 7.45 -2.19
C VAL A 38 -5.17 7.54 -3.56
N HIS A 39 -5.34 6.51 -4.40
CA HIS A 39 -4.84 6.52 -5.78
C HIS A 39 -5.44 7.66 -6.61
N HIS A 40 -6.74 7.90 -6.48
CA HIS A 40 -7.41 8.98 -7.19
C HIS A 40 -6.93 10.36 -6.74
N LEU A 41 -6.75 10.57 -5.44
CA LEU A 41 -6.19 11.81 -4.88
C LEU A 41 -4.75 12.04 -5.39
N ALA A 42 -3.91 11.00 -5.36
CA ALA A 42 -2.55 11.10 -5.86
C ALA A 42 -2.49 11.37 -7.38
N ALA A 43 -3.39 10.78 -8.16
CA ALA A 43 -3.49 11.05 -9.60
C ALA A 43 -3.95 12.49 -9.87
N SER A 44 -4.95 12.98 -9.12
CA SER A 44 -5.43 14.36 -9.21
C SER A 44 -4.31 15.36 -8.90
N LEU A 45 -3.54 15.15 -7.83
CA LEU A 45 -2.40 16.00 -7.49
C LEU A 45 -1.31 15.99 -8.57
N ARG A 46 -0.99 14.82 -9.14
CA ARG A 46 -0.03 14.73 -10.26
C ARG A 46 -0.51 15.47 -11.51
N SER A 47 -1.81 15.40 -11.83
CA SER A 47 -2.37 16.15 -12.97
C SER A 47 -2.29 17.67 -12.78
N GLN A 48 -2.19 18.14 -11.54
CA GLN A 48 -2.00 19.55 -11.18
C GLN A 48 -0.51 19.94 -11.07
N GLY A 49 0.41 19.03 -11.43
CA GLY A 49 1.86 19.29 -11.40
C GLY A 49 2.54 19.00 -10.07
N VAL A 50 1.86 18.41 -9.08
CA VAL A 50 2.47 18.04 -7.80
C VAL A 50 3.29 16.75 -7.98
N GLU A 51 4.58 16.83 -7.69
CA GLU A 51 5.46 15.67 -7.69
C GLU A 51 5.28 14.84 -6.42
N LEU A 52 4.79 13.61 -6.59
CA LEU A 52 4.63 12.64 -5.51
C LEU A 52 5.60 11.46 -5.70
N PRO A 53 6.59 11.28 -4.81
CA PRO A 53 7.57 10.20 -4.92
C PRO A 53 6.91 8.82 -4.96
N LYS A 54 7.56 7.84 -5.59
CA LYS A 54 6.98 6.49 -5.65
C LYS A 54 7.01 5.85 -4.27
N ILE A 55 5.83 5.52 -3.73
CA ILE A 55 5.73 4.58 -2.61
C ILE A 55 6.28 3.26 -3.13
N ARG A 56 7.38 2.79 -2.53
CA ARG A 56 7.91 1.46 -2.82
C ARG A 56 6.76 0.49 -2.56
N ARG A 57 6.33 -0.24 -3.59
CA ARG A 57 5.57 -1.46 -3.36
C ARG A 57 6.50 -2.31 -2.49
N THR A 58 6.13 -2.51 -1.23
CA THR A 58 6.50 -3.75 -0.57
C THR A 58 5.99 -4.81 -1.53
N PHE A 59 6.90 -5.38 -2.31
CA PHE A 59 6.67 -6.65 -2.96
C PHE A 59 6.35 -7.58 -1.79
N VAL A 60 5.07 -7.68 -1.45
CA VAL A 60 4.54 -8.95 -1.03
C VAL A 60 4.75 -9.74 -2.31
N GLU A 61 5.87 -10.47 -2.40
CA GLU A 61 5.93 -11.64 -3.25
C GLU A 61 4.61 -12.34 -2.95
N THR A 62 3.68 -12.30 -3.90
CA THR A 62 2.51 -13.16 -3.86
C THR A 62 3.10 -14.55 -3.95
N VAL A 63 3.48 -15.09 -2.80
CA VAL A 63 3.95 -16.46 -2.71
C VAL A 63 2.74 -17.26 -3.16
N ASP A 64 2.87 -17.94 -4.29
CA ASP A 64 1.85 -18.88 -4.73
C ASP A 64 1.59 -19.83 -3.57
N VAL A 65 0.35 -19.80 -3.05
CA VAL A 65 -0.06 -20.60 -1.90
C VAL A 65 0.25 -22.08 -2.13
N LYS A 66 0.23 -22.55 -3.40
CA LYS A 66 0.65 -23.91 -3.74
C LYS A 66 2.15 -24.12 -3.55
N GLN A 67 2.98 -23.16 -3.94
CA GLN A 67 4.43 -23.22 -3.71
C GLN A 67 4.78 -23.11 -2.23
N LEU A 68 4.08 -22.24 -1.48
CA LEU A 68 4.27 -22.11 -0.03
C LEU A 68 3.89 -23.41 0.69
N ASN A 69 2.72 -23.98 0.37
CA ASN A 69 2.26 -25.22 0.97
C ASN A 69 3.18 -26.39 0.63
N ARG A 70 3.72 -26.44 -0.61
CA ARG A 70 4.72 -27.42 -0.99
C ARG A 70 6.01 -27.28 -0.18
N LEU A 71 6.53 -26.05 -0.05
CA LEU A 71 7.73 -25.79 0.76
C LEU A 71 7.53 -26.14 2.24
N ILE A 72 6.35 -25.87 2.78
CA ILE A 72 5.99 -26.24 4.16
C ILE A 72 5.93 -27.77 4.31
N ALA A 73 5.29 -28.47 3.36
CA ALA A 73 5.23 -29.93 3.35
C ALA A 73 6.62 -30.56 3.25
N GLU A 74 7.49 -30.04 2.38
CA GLU A 74 8.86 -30.52 2.17
C GLU A 74 9.77 -30.24 3.39
N LYS A 75 9.65 -29.08 4.05
CA LYS A 75 10.52 -28.71 5.18
C LYS A 75 10.04 -29.18 6.54
N PHE A 76 8.74 -29.24 6.77
CA PHE A 76 8.16 -29.54 8.08
C PHE A 76 7.36 -30.84 8.10
N GLY A 77 7.37 -31.61 7.00
CA GLY A 77 6.76 -32.94 6.95
C GLY A 77 5.23 -32.92 7.02
N GLY A 78 4.60 -31.83 6.57
CA GLY A 78 3.14 -31.69 6.55
C GLY A 78 2.53 -32.67 5.57
N ARG A 79 2.01 -33.81 6.07
CA ARG A 79 1.08 -34.65 5.31
C ARG A 79 -0.15 -33.80 4.96
N SER A 80 -0.33 -33.50 3.69
CA SER A 80 -1.59 -32.95 3.19
C SER A 80 -2.74 -33.89 3.56
N VAL A 81 -3.74 -33.34 4.25
CA VAL A 81 -5.12 -33.84 4.26
C VAL A 81 -5.94 -32.95 3.36
#